data_AF-A0A286DX18-F1
#
_entry.id   AF-A0A286DX18-F1
#
_cell.length_a   1.000
_cell.length_b   1.000
_cell.length_c   1.000
_cell.angle_alpha   90.00
_cell.angle_beta   90.00
_cell.angle_gamma   90.00
#
_symmetry.space_group_name_H-M   'P 1'
#
loop_
_entity.id
_entity.type
_entity.pdbx_description
1 polymer ?
#
loop_
_entity_poly.entity_id
_entity_poly.type
_entity_poly.pdbx_seq_one_letter_code
_entity_poly.pdbx_strand_id
1 'polypeptide(L)' 'MPCNHYRAAISARATGTPLPATVTELALDYHLTSCLSCGRWSKHLTTLRAATDDLLRRRRPSEAPPEPV' A
#
# COMPACT_ATOMS: atom_id res chain seq x y z
N MET A 1 -6.74 22.15 0.39
CA MET A 1 -6.12 20.93 0.95
C MET A 1 -4.86 20.59 0.18
N PRO A 2 -3.66 20.90 0.71
CA PRO A 2 -2.41 20.93 -0.09
C PRO A 2 -1.74 19.57 -0.32
N CYS A 3 -2.20 18.47 0.29
CA CYS A 3 -1.47 17.19 0.26
C CYS A 3 -1.95 16.21 -0.82
N ASN A 4 -2.79 16.64 -1.78
CA ASN A 4 -3.45 15.75 -2.76
C ASN A 4 -2.45 14.97 -3.64
N HIS A 5 -1.31 15.55 -4.01
CA HIS A 5 -0.28 14.82 -4.76
C HIS A 5 0.39 13.72 -3.90
N TYR A 6 0.66 14.00 -2.62
CA TYR A 6 1.17 12.99 -1.68
C TYR A 6 0.12 11.93 -1.41
N ARG A 7 -1.16 12.31 -1.41
CA ARG A 7 -2.26 11.38 -1.29
C ARG A 7 -2.28 10.33 -2.40
N ALA A 8 -2.14 10.77 -3.65
CA ALA A 8 -2.01 9.88 -4.78
C ALA A 8 -0.75 9.00 -4.68
N ALA A 9 0.39 9.59 -4.29
CA ALA A 9 1.66 8.88 -4.12
C ALA A 9 1.60 7.78 -3.04
N ILE A 10 0.96 8.05 -1.88
CA ILE A 10 0.76 7.06 -0.82
C ILE A 10 -0.07 5.89 -1.32
N SER A 11 -1.17 6.16 -2.02
CA SER A 11 -2.01 5.11 -2.61
C SER A 11 -1.21 4.27 -3.60
N ALA A 12 -0.44 4.91 -4.49
CA ALA A 12 0.38 4.22 -5.48
C ALA A 12 1.39 3.28 -4.83
N ARG A 13 2.09 3.76 -3.79
CA ARG A 13 3.03 2.95 -3.01
C ARG A 13 2.34 1.78 -2.31
N ALA A 14 1.15 1.99 -1.74
CA ALA A 14 0.38 0.94 -1.07
C ALA A 14 -0.12 -0.13 -2.05
N THR A 15 -0.37 0.21 -3.31
CA THR A 15 -0.75 -0.73 -4.37
C THR A 15 0.45 -1.35 -5.10
N GLY A 16 1.68 -0.92 -4.81
CA GLY A 16 2.87 -1.35 -5.53
C GLY A 16 2.97 -0.80 -6.96
N THR A 17 2.22 0.26 -7.27
CA THR A 17 2.29 0.95 -8.56
C THR A 17 3.34 2.06 -8.51
N PRO A 18 3.94 2.43 -9.65
CA PRO A 18 4.90 3.51 -9.71
C PRO A 18 4.36 4.82 -9.13
N LEU A 19 5.23 5.56 -8.44
CA LEU A 19 4.92 6.89 -7.95
C LEU A 19 4.63 7.86 -9.12
N PRO A 20 3.78 8.88 -8.90
CA PRO A 20 3.62 9.96 -9.86
C PRO A 20 4.94 10.71 -10.05
N ALA A 21 5.25 11.13 -11.28
CA ALA A 21 6.51 11.77 -11.66
C ALA A 21 6.87 13.02 -10.83
N THR A 22 5.87 13.64 -10.20
CA THR A 22 6.02 14.83 -9.36
C THR A 22 6.48 14.54 -7.93
N VAL A 23 6.51 13.27 -7.50
CA VAL A 23 6.84 12.87 -6.12
C VAL A 23 7.89 11.76 -6.16
N THR A 24 9.04 12.03 -5.53
CA THR A 24 10.07 11.01 -5.30
C THR A 24 9.79 10.24 -4.01
N GLU A 25 10.34 9.03 -3.89
CA GLU A 25 10.26 8.25 -2.63
C GLU A 25 10.78 9.06 -1.43
N LEU A 26 11.92 9.74 -1.60
CA LEU A 26 12.51 10.55 -0.54
C LEU A 26 11.61 11.72 -0.12
N ALA A 27 10.99 12.41 -1.09
CA ALA A 27 10.06 13.51 -0.81
C ALA A 27 8.79 13.00 -0.13
N LEU A 28 8.32 11.81 -0.49
CA LEU A 28 7.19 11.16 0.16
C LEU A 28 7.52 10.79 1.61
N ASP A 29 8.67 10.15 1.85
CA ASP A 29 9.10 9.78 3.21
C ASP A 29 9.25 11.01 4.11
N TYR A 30 9.85 12.09 3.61
CA TYR A 30 9.93 13.37 4.32
C TYR A 30 8.55 13.98 4.59
N HIS A 31 7.60 13.86 3.65
CA HIS A 31 6.24 14.33 3.89
C HIS A 31 5.53 13.52 4.98
N LEU A 32 5.77 12.21 5.05
CA LEU A 32 5.15 11.34 6.06
C LEU A 32 5.66 11.62 7.47
N THR A 33 6.89 12.12 7.64
CA THR A 33 7.42 12.55 8.95
C THR A 33 6.89 13.91 9.39
N SER A 34 6.59 14.81 8.43
CA SER A 34 6.11 16.17 8.71
C SER A 34 4.58 16.29 8.77
N CYS A 35 3.83 15.42 8.09
CA CYS A 35 2.37 15.49 8.00
C CYS A 35 1.70 14.31 8.72
N LEU A 36 1.19 14.56 9.95
CA LEU A 36 0.51 13.56 10.76
C LEU A 36 -0.73 12.96 10.09
N SER A 37 -1.48 13.74 9.30
CA SER A 37 -2.67 13.25 8.59
C SER A 37 -2.29 12.22 7.51
N CYS A 38 -1.28 12.53 6.71
CA CYS A 38 -0.77 11.64 5.68
C CYS A 38 -0.09 10.41 6.30
N GLY A 39 0.65 10.57 7.39
CA GLY A 39 1.24 9.47 8.16
C GLY A 39 0.19 8.49 8.70
N ARG A 40 -0.90 8.99 9.30
CA ARG A 40 -2.01 8.15 9.78
C ARG A 40 -2.69 7.39 8.64
N TRP A 41 -2.92 8.06 7.52
CA TRP A 41 -3.59 7.45 6.40
C TRP A 41 -2.71 6.42 5.68
N SER A 42 -1.41 6.68 5.52
CA SER A 42 -0.44 5.69 5.00
C SER A 42 -0.48 4.41 5.83
N LYS A 43 -0.44 4.52 7.17
CA LYS A 43 -0.57 3.36 8.07
C LYS A 43 -1.90 2.62 7.87
N HIS A 44 -3.00 3.35 7.79
CA HIS A 44 -4.32 2.75 7.56
C HIS A 44 -4.40 1.98 6.24
N LEU A 45 -3.85 2.53 5.15
CA LEU A 45 -3.81 1.84 3.86
C LEU A 45 -2.96 0.57 3.91
N THR A 46 -1.80 0.61 4.56
CA THR A 46 -0.96 -0.58 4.74
C THR A 46 -1.70 -1.68 5.52
N THR A 47 -2.40 -1.32 6.60
CA THR A 47 -3.22 -2.27 7.36
C THR A 47 -4.36 -2.85 6.51
N LEU A 48 -5.07 -2.01 5.77
CA LEU A 48 -6.17 -2.45 4.90
C LEU A 48 -5.68 -3.36 3.79
N ARG A 49 -4.52 -3.06 3.20
CA ARG A 49 -3.88 -3.90 2.18
C ARG A 49 -3.51 -5.27 2.74
N ALA A 50 -2.84 -5.30 3.89
CA ALA A 50 -2.47 -6.55 4.56
C ALA A 50 -3.70 -7.41 4.89
N ALA A 51 -4.78 -6.80 5.39
CA ALA A 51 -6.03 -7.50 5.66
C ALA A 51 -6.68 -8.04 4.36
N THR A 52 -6.63 -7.26 3.28
CA THR A 52 -7.16 -7.69 1.97
C THR A 52 -6.35 -8.85 1.39
N ASP A 53 -5.02 -8.76 1.44
CA ASP A 53 -4.13 -9.82 0.95
C ASP A 53 -4.28 -11.10 1.79
N ASP A 54 -4.47 -10.99 3.12
CA ASP A 54 -4.80 -12.13 3.99
C ASP A 54 -6.14 -12.77 3.61
N LEU A 55 -7.18 -11.97 3.39
CA LEU A 55 -8.49 -12.47 2.93
C LEU A 55 -8.38 -13.16 1.56
N LEU A 56 -7.59 -12.61 0.63
CA LEU A 56 -7.35 -13.22 -0.68
C LEU A 56 -6.57 -14.54 -0.55
N ARG A 57 -5.57 -14.61 0.33
CA ARG A 57 -4.86 -15.87 0.63
C ARG A 57 -5.80 -16.92 1.20
N ARG A 58 -6.64 -16.57 2.17
CA ARG A 58 -7.62 -17.50 2.77
C ARG A 58 -8.68 -17.98 1.78
N ARG A 59 -9.06 -17.14 0.81
CA ARG A 59 -9.99 -17.52 -0.25
C ARG A 59 -9.38 -18.46 -1.28
N ARG A 60 -8.06 -18.45 -1.48
CA ARG A 60 -7.40 -19.40 -2.38
C ARG A 60 -7.45 -20.78 -1.70
N PRO A 61 -8.30 -21.71 -2.13
CA PRO A 61 -8.28 -23.05 -1.58
C PRO A 61 -6.90 -23.62 -1.89
N SER A 62 -6.31 -24.29 -0.91
CA SER A 62 -5.07 -25.04 -1.05
C SER A 62 -5.10 -25.78 -2.38
N GLU A 63 -4.24 -25.38 -3.32
CA GLU A 63 -3.99 -26.17 -4.52
C GLU A 63 -3.62 -27.57 -4.01
N ALA A 64 -4.43 -28.55 -4.39
CA ALA A 64 -4.39 -29.89 -3.84
C ALA A 64 -2.96 -30.46 -3.93
N PRO A 65 -2.51 -31.28 -2.96
CA PRO A 65 -1.21 -31.94 -3.05
C PRO A 65 -1.11 -32.69 -4.39
N PRO A 66 0.04 -32.67 -5.09
CA PRO A 66 0.19 -33.47 -6.29
C PRO A 66 -0.01 -34.94 -5.91
N GLU A 67 -1.00 -35.60 -6.54
CA GLU A 67 -1.16 -37.04 -6.41
C GLU A 67 0.13 -37.73 -6.86
N PRO A 68 0.70 -38.62 -6.04
CA PRO A 68 1.86 -39.40 -6.44
C PRO A 68 1.43 -40.46 -7.46
N VAL A 69 2.02 -40.41 -8.65
CA VAL A 69 2.00 -41.48 -9.66
C VAL A 69 3.09 -42.51 -9.40
#